data_AF-A0A2M7TAA1-F1
#
_entry.id   AF-A0A2M7TAA1-F1
#
_cell.length_a   1.000
_cell.length_b   1.000
_cell.length_c   1.000
_cell.angle_alpha   90.00
_cell.angle_beta   90.00
_cell.angle_gamma   90.00
#
_symmetry.space_group_name_H-M   'P 1'
#
loop_
_entity.id
_entity.type
_entity.pdbx_description
1 polymer ?
#
loop_
_entity_poly.entity_id
_entity_poly.type
_entity_poly.pdbx_seq_one_letter_code
_entity_poly.pdbx_strand_id
1 'polypeptide(L)'
;MEKLTIILFWLALVSGVVSSLAYIGNFAARAERRVHVYTALGAALGSFALLLLVIFLRAQALGISQTAGPFTVRIIFAAFIIGVFLLIESIYAGKSTKVKALGTVVMPVAVILQFLAWHAYGLSEQLTQQLRSYWVGMHVTFAVLAYASMTVALALAVAYILQEKQLKNMRTKKPGKIFRKLPSLEISDDLCHKSIAFSFTFLTLVIATGIMRAEMLPEWSMWYMDPKILMAIATWVVYGSYLVVRAALGWRGKRANTFAILGFAVAIATYLIGNIGFITEILPSIHRYGGGLG
;
A
#
# COMPACT_ATOMS: atom_id res chain seq x y z
N MET A 1 11.36 23.86 11.92
CA MET A 1 11.19 22.45 11.53
C MET A 1 10.02 22.24 10.58
N GLU A 2 8.84 22.77 10.89
CA GLU A 2 7.63 22.54 10.08
C GLU A 2 7.75 22.99 8.61
N LYS A 3 8.15 24.25 8.34
CA LYS A 3 8.37 24.76 6.97
C LYS A 3 9.31 23.87 6.15
N LEU A 4 10.39 23.38 6.76
CA LEU A 4 11.33 22.47 6.11
C LEU A 4 10.66 21.14 5.76
N THR A 5 9.89 20.54 6.67
CA THR A 5 9.18 19.27 6.41
C THR A 5 8.15 19.40 5.29
N ILE A 6 7.48 20.55 5.16
CA ILE A 6 6.56 20.83 4.05
C ILE A 6 7.31 20.91 2.73
N ILE A 7 8.42 21.66 2.68
CA ILE A 7 9.26 21.77 1.47
C ILE A 7 9.75 20.40 1.03
N LEU A 8 10.28 19.61 1.95
CA LEU A 8 10.75 18.24 1.69
C LEU A 8 9.64 17.32 1.20
N PHE A 9 8.42 17.45 1.76
CA PHE A 9 7.25 16.71 1.29
C PHE A 9 6.89 17.08 -0.16
N TRP A 10 6.86 18.36 -0.51
CA TRP A 10 6.59 18.79 -1.89
C TRP A 10 7.66 18.31 -2.86
N LEU A 11 8.93 18.36 -2.47
CA LEU A 11 10.02 17.78 -3.26
C LEU A 11 9.83 16.26 -3.44
N ALA A 12 9.40 15.55 -2.40
CA ALA A 12 9.12 14.12 -2.47
C ALA A 12 7.96 13.81 -3.43
N LEU A 13 6.89 14.63 -3.40
CA LEU A 13 5.73 14.52 -4.28
C LEU A 13 6.12 14.79 -5.73
N VAL A 14 6.85 15.87 -6.01
CA VAL A 14 7.34 16.18 -7.36
C VAL A 14 8.22 15.05 -7.88
N SER A 15 9.13 14.54 -7.05
CA SER A 15 9.97 13.38 -7.38
C SER A 15 9.13 12.14 -7.70
N GLY A 16 8.08 11.88 -6.90
CA GLY A 16 7.13 10.79 -7.13
C GLY A 16 6.36 10.94 -8.45
N VAL A 17 5.90 12.15 -8.78
CA VAL A 17 5.22 12.47 -10.05
C VAL A 17 6.16 12.24 -11.24
N VAL A 18 7.40 12.73 -11.15
CA VAL A 18 8.42 12.50 -12.19
C VAL A 18 8.66 11.02 -12.40
N SER A 19 8.80 10.25 -11.31
CA SER A 19 8.96 8.80 -11.37
C SER A 19 7.76 8.11 -12.04
N SER A 20 6.54 8.45 -11.62
CA SER A 20 5.28 7.94 -12.17
C SER A 20 5.18 8.18 -13.68
N LEU A 21 5.39 9.43 -14.12
CA LEU A 21 5.37 9.80 -15.54
C LEU A 21 6.48 9.11 -16.33
N ALA A 22 7.68 8.94 -15.75
CA ALA A 22 8.79 8.26 -16.40
C ALA A 22 8.54 6.75 -16.57
N TYR A 23 7.99 6.06 -15.57
CA TYR A 23 7.58 4.65 -15.70
C TYR A 23 6.49 4.49 -16.76
N ILE A 24 5.43 5.31 -16.72
CA ILE A 24 4.33 5.27 -17.70
C ILE A 24 4.87 5.57 -19.11
N GLY A 25 5.69 6.62 -19.25
CA GLY A 25 6.29 7.01 -20.51
C GLY A 25 7.22 5.94 -21.08
N ASN A 26 8.05 5.31 -20.25
CA ASN A 26 8.89 4.19 -20.66
C ASN A 26 8.06 2.97 -21.07
N PHE A 27 6.95 2.70 -20.39
CA PHE A 27 6.06 1.60 -20.72
C PHE A 27 5.38 1.82 -22.08
N ALA A 28 4.83 3.01 -22.31
CA ALA A 28 4.19 3.42 -23.57
C ALA A 28 5.16 3.54 -24.76
N ALA A 29 6.43 3.85 -24.52
CA ALA A 29 7.42 4.04 -25.57
C ALA A 29 7.68 2.76 -26.40
N ARG A 30 7.86 2.93 -27.72
CA ARG A 30 8.11 1.83 -28.68
C ARG A 30 9.42 1.08 -28.42
N ALA A 31 10.43 1.77 -27.90
CA ALA A 31 11.70 1.22 -27.48
C ALA A 31 11.99 1.66 -26.04
N GLU A 32 12.58 0.79 -25.24
CA GLU A 32 13.02 1.14 -23.89
C GLU A 32 14.12 2.20 -23.98
N ARG A 33 13.85 3.38 -23.40
CA ARG A 33 14.83 4.46 -23.36
C ARG A 33 15.53 4.39 -22.01
N ARG A 34 16.84 4.07 -22.01
CA ARG A 34 17.66 4.00 -20.79
C ARG A 34 17.51 5.24 -19.92
N VAL A 35 17.41 6.43 -20.54
CA VAL A 35 17.17 7.70 -19.84
C VAL A 35 15.89 7.65 -19.00
N HIS A 36 14.76 7.19 -19.56
CA HIS A 36 13.50 7.13 -18.81
C HIS A 36 13.53 6.11 -17.67
N VAL A 37 14.32 5.05 -17.79
CA VAL A 37 14.48 4.04 -16.75
C VAL A 37 15.28 4.59 -15.57
N TYR A 38 16.42 5.23 -15.86
CA TYR A 38 17.24 5.83 -14.81
C TYR A 38 16.56 7.05 -14.15
N THR A 39 15.81 7.86 -14.92
CA THR A 39 15.02 8.94 -14.32
C THR A 39 13.89 8.39 -13.46
N ALA A 40 13.18 7.35 -13.91
CA ALA A 40 12.11 6.72 -13.13
C ALA A 40 12.63 6.18 -11.79
N LEU A 41 13.73 5.41 -11.82
CA LEU A 41 14.34 4.80 -10.64
C LEU A 41 14.97 5.86 -9.73
N GLY A 42 15.73 6.79 -10.29
CA GLY A 42 16.36 7.88 -9.52
C GLY A 42 15.33 8.77 -8.82
N ALA A 43 14.22 9.07 -9.50
CA ALA A 43 13.12 9.83 -8.90
C ALA A 43 12.31 9.00 -7.88
N ALA A 44 12.16 7.68 -8.07
CA ALA A 44 11.56 6.82 -7.05
C ALA A 44 12.42 6.78 -5.76
N LEU A 45 13.73 6.62 -5.91
CA LEU A 45 14.70 6.68 -4.80
C LEU A 45 14.70 8.04 -4.11
N GLY A 46 14.65 9.13 -4.89
CA GLY A 46 14.54 10.49 -4.37
C GLY A 46 13.27 10.71 -3.56
N SER A 47 12.11 10.32 -4.11
CA SER A 47 10.83 10.37 -3.40
C SER A 47 10.88 9.55 -2.10
N PHE A 48 11.40 8.33 -2.15
CA PHE A 48 11.54 7.46 -0.98
C PHE A 48 12.43 8.09 0.12
N ALA A 49 13.63 8.54 -0.25
CA ALA A 49 14.57 9.14 0.70
C ALA A 49 14.02 10.43 1.33
N LEU A 50 13.37 11.28 0.54
CA LEU A 50 12.74 12.50 1.03
C LEU A 50 11.57 12.21 1.97
N LEU A 51 10.72 11.22 1.66
CA LEU A 51 9.64 10.82 2.57
C LEU A 51 10.18 10.28 3.89
N LEU A 52 11.22 9.44 3.86
CA LEU A 52 11.88 8.97 5.09
C LEU A 52 12.43 10.14 5.92
N LEU A 53 13.03 11.12 5.26
CA LEU A 53 13.52 12.33 5.95
C LEU A 53 12.37 13.15 6.55
N VAL A 54 11.26 13.33 5.83
CA VAL A 54 10.06 14.01 6.38
C VAL A 54 9.53 13.26 7.59
N ILE A 55 9.39 11.93 7.52
CA ILE A 55 8.91 11.09 8.61
C ILE A 55 9.84 11.23 9.82
N PHE A 56 11.16 11.14 9.62
CA PHE A 56 12.15 11.27 10.68
C PHE A 56 12.11 12.65 11.36
N LEU A 57 12.13 13.73 10.58
CA LEU A 57 12.11 15.10 11.12
C LEU A 57 10.81 15.39 11.87
N ARG A 58 9.68 14.83 11.40
CA ARG A 58 8.40 14.94 12.10
C ARG A 58 8.36 14.11 13.39
N ALA A 59 8.91 12.90 13.38
CA ALA A 59 9.02 12.07 14.57
C ALA A 59 9.85 12.78 15.66
N GLN A 60 10.91 13.50 15.29
CA GLN A 60 11.70 14.30 16.22
C GLN A 60 10.95 15.55 16.72
N ALA A 61 10.20 16.23 15.85
CA ALA A 61 9.49 17.45 16.22
C ALA A 61 8.24 17.21 17.09
N LEU A 62 7.52 16.12 16.84
CA LEU A 62 6.23 15.83 17.50
C LEU A 62 6.34 14.70 18.54
N GLY A 63 7.44 13.95 18.53
CA GLY A 63 7.59 12.69 19.25
C GLY A 63 6.95 11.52 18.48
N ILE A 64 7.54 10.33 18.60
CA ILE A 64 7.09 9.10 17.91
C ILE A 64 5.59 8.83 18.16
N SER A 65 5.11 9.09 19.37
CA SER A 65 3.71 8.90 19.74
C SER A 65 2.70 9.76 18.97
N GLN A 66 3.13 10.86 18.32
CA GLN A 66 2.30 11.75 17.50
C GLN A 66 2.38 11.44 16.00
N THR A 67 3.21 10.47 15.60
CA THR A 67 3.36 10.09 14.17
C THR A 67 2.16 9.32 13.61
N ALA A 68 1.15 9.03 14.42
CA ALA A 68 -0.10 8.39 13.99
C ALA A 68 -1.17 9.38 13.47
N GLY A 69 -0.86 10.68 13.35
CA GLY A 69 -1.75 11.64 12.70
C GLY A 69 -2.00 11.32 11.21
N PRO A 70 -3.15 11.73 10.64
CA PRO A 70 -3.58 11.28 9.31
C PRO A 70 -2.62 11.67 8.18
N PHE A 71 -1.98 12.84 8.26
CA PHE A 71 -0.91 13.24 7.33
C PHE A 71 0.28 12.27 7.40
N THR A 72 0.77 12.01 8.63
CA THR A 72 2.01 11.24 8.84
C THR A 72 1.81 9.76 8.49
N VAL A 73 0.65 9.18 8.78
CA VAL A 73 0.33 7.80 8.39
C VAL A 73 0.28 7.63 6.87
N ARG A 74 -0.31 8.58 6.14
CA ARG A 74 -0.42 8.52 4.68
C ARG A 74 0.95 8.65 3.99
N ILE A 75 1.86 9.48 4.52
CA ILE A 75 3.23 9.56 3.99
C ILE A 75 4.05 8.30 4.32
N ILE A 76 3.88 7.70 5.51
CA ILE A 76 4.53 6.42 5.87
C ILE A 76 4.04 5.33 4.91
N PHE A 77 2.75 5.32 4.61
CA PHE A 77 2.18 4.37 3.67
C PHE A 77 2.72 4.54 2.25
N ALA A 78 2.78 5.77 1.74
CA ALA A 78 3.41 6.05 0.44
C ALA A 78 4.90 5.63 0.41
N ALA A 79 5.66 5.97 1.45
CA ALA A 79 7.08 5.61 1.55
C ALA A 79 7.27 4.10 1.54
N PHE A 80 6.45 3.35 2.29
CA PHE A 80 6.60 1.91 2.39
C PHE A 80 6.21 1.18 1.10
N ILE A 81 5.16 1.63 0.39
CA ILE A 81 4.83 1.13 -0.94
C ILE A 81 6.02 1.30 -1.90
N ILE A 82 6.61 2.50 -1.93
CA ILE A 82 7.78 2.79 -2.78
C ILE A 82 8.96 1.91 -2.36
N GLY A 83 9.23 1.80 -1.05
CA GLY A 83 10.33 1.00 -0.50
C GLY A 83 10.23 -0.48 -0.86
N VAL A 84 9.06 -1.10 -0.72
CA VAL A 84 8.83 -2.50 -1.13
C VAL A 84 9.01 -2.67 -2.63
N PHE A 85 8.50 -1.74 -3.43
CA PHE A 85 8.69 -1.77 -4.88
C PHE A 85 10.17 -1.69 -5.26
N LEU A 86 10.92 -0.76 -4.67
CA LEU A 86 12.35 -0.61 -4.90
C LEU A 86 13.14 -1.85 -4.44
N LEU A 87 12.73 -2.49 -3.33
CA LEU A 87 13.32 -3.74 -2.87
C LEU A 87 13.08 -4.89 -3.85
N ILE A 88 11.85 -5.03 -4.34
CA ILE A 88 11.54 -6.04 -5.37
C ILE A 88 12.31 -5.75 -6.65
N GLU A 89 12.38 -4.48 -7.07
CA GLU A 89 13.17 -4.09 -8.23
C GLU A 89 14.66 -4.42 -8.04
N SER A 90 15.23 -4.18 -6.86
CA SER A 90 16.65 -4.43 -6.57
C SER A 90 16.98 -5.94 -6.52
N ILE A 91 16.14 -6.75 -5.87
CA ILE A 91 16.32 -8.22 -5.81
C ILE A 91 16.24 -8.84 -7.21
N TYR A 92 15.42 -8.28 -8.10
CA TYR A 92 15.18 -8.82 -9.44
C TYR A 92 15.91 -8.06 -10.56
N ALA A 93 16.70 -7.02 -10.24
CA ALA A 93 17.38 -6.16 -11.22
C ALA A 93 18.26 -6.96 -12.21
N GLY A 94 18.88 -8.05 -11.75
CA GLY A 94 19.69 -8.96 -12.57
C GLY A 94 18.95 -10.18 -13.13
N LYS A 95 17.71 -10.44 -12.70
CA LYS A 95 16.93 -11.64 -13.07
C LYS A 95 15.82 -11.33 -14.07
N SER A 96 15.24 -10.14 -14.01
CA SER A 96 14.16 -9.72 -14.91
C SER A 96 14.04 -8.20 -14.94
N THR A 97 14.45 -7.59 -16.06
CA THR A 97 14.25 -6.15 -16.31
C THR A 97 12.78 -5.75 -16.39
N LYS A 98 11.88 -6.73 -16.49
CA LYS A 98 10.44 -6.54 -16.66
C LYS A 98 9.71 -6.19 -15.35
N VAL A 99 10.34 -6.45 -14.20
CA VAL A 99 9.80 -6.05 -12.89
C VAL A 99 9.64 -4.54 -12.77
N LYS A 100 10.41 -3.77 -13.54
CA LYS A 100 10.29 -2.31 -13.68
C LYS A 100 8.91 -1.86 -14.15
N ALA A 101 8.18 -2.72 -14.87
CA ALA A 101 6.82 -2.40 -15.30
C ALA A 101 5.86 -2.24 -14.13
N LEU A 102 6.14 -2.81 -12.95
CA LEU A 102 5.31 -2.63 -11.75
C LEU A 102 5.26 -1.16 -11.30
N GLY A 103 6.33 -0.40 -11.56
CA GLY A 103 6.40 1.04 -11.26
C GLY A 103 5.31 1.85 -11.97
N THR A 104 4.78 1.36 -13.10
CA THR A 104 3.65 2.00 -13.83
C THR A 104 2.34 2.00 -13.06
N VAL A 105 2.19 1.11 -12.08
CA VAL A 105 1.02 1.03 -11.20
C VAL A 105 1.37 1.54 -9.81
N VAL A 106 2.52 1.11 -9.28
CA VAL A 106 2.93 1.43 -7.91
C VAL A 106 3.19 2.92 -7.69
N MET A 107 3.91 3.57 -8.61
CA MET A 107 4.24 4.99 -8.44
C MET A 107 3.02 5.92 -8.53
N PRO A 108 2.07 5.76 -9.47
CA PRO A 108 0.81 6.51 -9.42
C PRO A 108 0.05 6.36 -8.11
N VAL A 109 -0.06 5.14 -7.57
CA VAL A 109 -0.73 4.92 -6.28
C VAL A 109 -0.01 5.65 -5.15
N ALA A 110 1.32 5.60 -5.11
CA ALA A 110 2.10 6.33 -4.12
C ALA A 110 1.96 7.87 -4.25
N VAL A 111 1.83 8.39 -5.47
CA VAL A 111 1.55 9.82 -5.72
C VAL A 111 0.15 10.20 -5.25
N ILE A 112 -0.86 9.38 -5.53
CA ILE A 112 -2.23 9.60 -5.04
C ILE A 112 -2.24 9.62 -3.51
N LEU A 113 -1.55 8.70 -2.84
CA LEU A 113 -1.45 8.69 -1.38
C LEU A 113 -0.76 9.93 -0.83
N GLN A 114 0.29 10.45 -1.49
CA GLN A 114 0.91 11.71 -1.10
C GLN A 114 -0.04 12.90 -1.30
N PHE A 115 -0.80 12.94 -2.39
CA PHE A 115 -1.81 13.97 -2.61
C PHE A 115 -2.92 13.92 -1.56
N LEU A 116 -3.40 12.72 -1.20
CA LEU A 116 -4.34 12.50 -0.11
C LEU A 116 -3.72 12.84 1.25
N ALA A 117 -2.41 12.64 1.43
CA ALA A 117 -1.71 13.07 2.65
C ALA A 117 -1.82 14.58 2.81
N TRP A 118 -1.53 15.35 1.76
CA TRP A 118 -1.64 16.81 1.78
C TRP A 118 -3.05 17.30 2.20
N HIS A 119 -4.11 16.64 1.76
CA HIS A 119 -5.48 16.98 2.17
C HIS A 119 -5.78 16.69 3.66
N ALA A 120 -4.94 15.90 4.33
CA ALA A 120 -4.97 15.73 5.78
C ALA A 120 -4.00 16.63 6.53
N TYR A 121 -3.21 17.45 5.83
CA TYR A 121 -2.31 18.38 6.49
C TYR A 121 -3.12 19.40 7.30
N GLY A 122 -2.79 19.55 8.59
CA GLY A 122 -3.48 20.46 9.50
C GLY A 122 -4.79 19.93 10.10
N LEU A 123 -5.28 18.75 9.69
CA LEU A 123 -6.31 18.04 10.47
C LEU A 123 -5.71 17.66 11.82
N SER A 124 -6.50 17.74 12.90
CA SER A 124 -6.01 17.60 14.28
C SER A 124 -5.06 16.42 14.43
N GLU A 125 -3.78 16.72 14.56
CA GLU A 125 -2.73 15.72 14.80
C GLU A 125 -2.66 15.32 16.27
N GLN A 126 -3.43 16.01 17.13
CA GLN A 126 -3.61 15.63 18.51
C GLN A 126 -4.45 14.35 18.55
N LEU A 127 -3.73 13.23 18.56
CA LEU A 127 -4.27 11.96 19.03
C LEU A 127 -4.84 12.19 20.42
N THR A 128 -6.02 11.63 20.69
CA THR A 128 -6.54 11.57 22.07
C THR A 128 -5.48 10.92 22.96
N GLN A 129 -5.48 11.22 24.25
CA GLN A 129 -4.51 10.63 25.19
C GLN A 129 -4.52 9.10 25.14
N GLN A 130 -5.67 8.50 24.81
CA GLN A 130 -5.86 7.06 24.61
C GLN A 130 -5.10 6.50 23.38
N LEU A 131 -4.88 7.31 22.34
CA LEU A 131 -4.20 6.89 21.10
C LEU A 131 -2.69 7.21 21.08
N ARG A 132 -2.22 8.03 22.03
CA ARG A 132 -0.80 8.39 22.16
C ARG A 132 -0.02 7.30 22.92
N SER A 133 0.31 6.20 22.24
CA SER A 133 1.06 5.08 22.84
C SER A 133 1.99 4.36 21.86
N TYR A 134 3.01 3.69 22.39
CA TYR A 134 3.92 2.85 21.60
C TYR A 134 3.19 1.70 20.88
N TRP A 135 2.15 1.13 21.52
CA TRP A 135 1.29 0.10 20.94
C TRP A 135 0.60 0.55 19.65
N VAL A 136 0.07 1.79 19.63
CA VAL A 136 -0.55 2.36 18.44
C VAL A 136 0.48 2.58 17.33
N GLY A 137 1.71 2.99 17.67
CA GLY A 137 2.81 3.10 16.72
C GLY A 137 3.15 1.76 16.04
N MET A 138 3.25 0.68 16.82
CA MET A 138 3.45 -0.68 16.28
C MET A 138 2.27 -1.12 15.41
N HIS A 139 1.04 -0.92 15.88
CA HIS A 139 -0.18 -1.26 15.15
C HIS A 139 -0.24 -0.58 13.78
N VAL A 140 0.01 0.74 13.74
CA VAL A 140 0.04 1.52 12.50
C VAL A 140 1.15 1.04 11.57
N THR A 141 2.32 0.69 12.13
CA THR A 141 3.43 0.16 11.33
C THR A 141 3.03 -1.16 10.68
N PHE A 142 2.51 -2.12 11.45
CA PHE A 142 2.03 -3.39 10.89
C PHE A 142 0.91 -3.17 9.85
N ALA A 143 0.05 -2.17 10.05
CA ALA A 143 -1.02 -1.86 9.10
C ALA A 143 -0.46 -1.37 7.77
N VAL A 144 0.50 -0.46 7.82
CA VAL A 144 1.20 0.01 6.62
C VAL A 144 1.91 -1.14 5.91
N LEU A 145 2.60 -2.02 6.64
CA LEU A 145 3.31 -3.18 6.07
C LEU A 145 2.33 -4.11 5.34
N ALA A 146 1.18 -4.38 5.94
CA ALA A 146 0.12 -5.20 5.36
C ALA A 146 -0.45 -4.57 4.09
N TYR A 147 -0.97 -3.34 4.16
CA TYR A 147 -1.65 -2.73 3.01
C TYR A 147 -0.71 -2.44 1.82
N ALA A 148 0.57 -2.10 2.07
CA ALA A 148 1.52 -1.87 0.99
C ALA A 148 1.85 -3.14 0.22
N SER A 149 2.08 -4.24 0.94
CA SER A 149 2.34 -5.54 0.31
C SER A 149 1.10 -6.06 -0.44
N MET A 150 -0.12 -5.79 0.04
CA MET A 150 -1.35 -6.09 -0.69
C MET A 150 -1.48 -5.28 -1.99
N THR A 151 -1.06 -4.01 -1.97
CA THR A 151 -1.03 -3.14 -3.15
C THR A 151 -0.06 -3.67 -4.21
N VAL A 152 1.12 -4.14 -3.78
CA VAL A 152 2.09 -4.79 -4.66
C VAL A 152 1.53 -6.10 -5.22
N ALA A 153 0.87 -6.91 -4.39
CA ALA A 153 0.20 -8.13 -4.83
C ALA A 153 -0.89 -7.86 -5.88
N LEU A 154 -1.67 -6.78 -5.73
CA LEU A 154 -2.63 -6.34 -6.74
C LEU A 154 -1.92 -6.02 -8.06
N ALA A 155 -0.85 -5.22 -8.03
CA ALA A 155 -0.13 -4.83 -9.24
C ALA A 155 0.40 -6.06 -10.00
N LEU A 156 0.95 -7.03 -9.27
CA LEU A 156 1.42 -8.31 -9.81
C LEU A 156 0.28 -9.17 -10.37
N ALA A 157 -0.85 -9.25 -9.66
CA ALA A 157 -2.02 -9.99 -10.11
C ALA A 157 -2.65 -9.40 -11.37
N VAL A 158 -2.75 -8.08 -11.45
CA VAL A 158 -3.21 -7.37 -12.66
C VAL A 158 -2.23 -7.62 -13.81
N ALA A 159 -0.92 -7.51 -13.57
CA ALA A 159 0.10 -7.82 -14.58
C ALA A 159 -0.04 -9.26 -15.11
N TYR A 160 -0.26 -10.24 -14.23
CA TYR A 160 -0.52 -11.63 -14.60
C TYR A 160 -1.72 -11.74 -15.55
N ILE A 161 -2.88 -11.19 -15.16
CA ILE A 161 -4.12 -11.31 -15.93
C ILE A 161 -4.00 -10.63 -17.30
N LEU A 162 -3.36 -9.46 -17.36
CA LEU A 162 -3.11 -8.75 -18.61
C LEU A 162 -2.19 -9.57 -19.54
N GLN A 163 -1.14 -10.17 -18.99
CA GLN A 163 -0.22 -11.01 -19.76
C GLN A 163 -0.88 -12.31 -20.25
N GLU A 164 -1.69 -12.97 -19.41
CA GLU A 164 -2.38 -14.20 -19.77
C GLU A 164 -3.40 -13.96 -20.89
N LYS A 165 -4.23 -12.91 -20.78
CA LYS A 165 -5.19 -12.52 -21.82
C LYS A 165 -4.49 -12.26 -23.15
N GLN A 166 -3.33 -11.61 -23.12
CA GLN A 166 -2.53 -11.35 -24.32
C GLN A 166 -1.98 -12.62 -24.93
N LEU A 167 -1.41 -13.54 -24.15
CA LEU A 167 -0.91 -14.83 -24.66
C LEU A 167 -2.02 -15.66 -25.32
N LYS A 168 -3.25 -15.62 -24.78
CA LYS A 168 -4.41 -16.23 -25.43
C LYS A 168 -4.78 -15.53 -26.73
N ASN A 169 -4.72 -14.20 -26.76
CA ASN A 169 -4.95 -13.40 -27.97
C ASN A 169 -3.80 -13.53 -28.99
N MET A 170 -2.58 -13.91 -28.61
CA MET A 170 -1.50 -14.21 -29.55
C MET A 170 -1.83 -15.39 -30.46
N ARG A 171 -2.72 -16.29 -30.03
CA ARG A 171 -3.24 -17.39 -30.84
C ARG A 171 -4.14 -16.92 -31.98
N THR A 172 -4.63 -15.67 -31.94
CA THR A 172 -5.59 -15.10 -32.90
C THR A 172 -5.17 -13.76 -33.53
N LYS A 173 -4.27 -12.96 -32.92
CA LYS A 173 -3.79 -11.65 -33.43
C LYS A 173 -2.35 -11.34 -33.01
N LYS A 174 -1.64 -10.49 -33.76
CA LYS A 174 -0.29 -9.97 -33.38
C LYS A 174 -0.41 -9.12 -32.10
N PRO A 175 0.43 -9.34 -31.07
CA PRO A 175 0.33 -8.61 -29.81
C PRO A 175 0.74 -7.14 -29.95
N GLY A 176 0.14 -6.28 -29.14
CA GLY A 176 0.66 -4.92 -28.91
C GLY A 176 2.03 -5.00 -28.22
N LYS A 177 3.02 -4.26 -28.72
CA LYS A 177 4.43 -4.35 -28.24
C LYS A 177 4.63 -3.99 -26.76
N ILE A 178 3.68 -3.26 -26.15
CA ILE A 178 3.66 -2.87 -24.72
C ILE A 178 3.72 -4.08 -23.78
N PHE A 179 3.14 -5.23 -24.17
CA PHE A 179 2.99 -6.39 -23.28
C PHE A 179 4.23 -7.30 -23.19
N ARG A 180 5.27 -7.06 -24.01
CA ARG A 180 6.56 -7.78 -23.88
C ARG A 180 7.36 -7.35 -22.64
N LYS A 181 7.00 -6.21 -22.04
CA LYS A 181 7.68 -5.58 -20.90
C LYS A 181 7.14 -6.02 -19.54
N LEU A 182 6.06 -6.82 -19.48
CA LEU A 182 5.53 -7.36 -18.23
C LEU A 182 6.36 -8.57 -17.75
N PRO A 183 6.54 -8.77 -16.42
CA PRO A 183 7.20 -9.95 -15.86
C PRO A 183 6.54 -11.24 -16.37
N SER A 184 7.22 -12.38 -16.35
CA SER A 184 6.60 -13.64 -16.79
C SER A 184 5.41 -14.04 -15.90
N LEU A 185 4.53 -14.90 -16.42
CA LEU A 185 3.36 -15.36 -15.66
C LEU A 185 3.78 -16.04 -14.36
N GLU A 186 4.85 -16.83 -14.40
CA GLU A 186 5.41 -17.52 -13.24
C GLU A 186 5.95 -16.54 -12.21
N ILE A 187 6.76 -15.56 -12.61
CA ILE A 187 7.30 -14.54 -11.69
C ILE A 187 6.16 -13.72 -11.09
N SER A 188 5.16 -13.35 -11.89
CA SER A 188 4.01 -12.56 -11.41
C SER A 188 3.19 -13.32 -10.38
N ASP A 189 2.91 -14.61 -10.63
CA ASP A 189 2.13 -15.46 -9.74
C ASP A 189 2.87 -15.80 -8.43
N ASP A 190 4.18 -16.07 -8.51
CA ASP A 190 5.04 -16.36 -7.35
C ASP A 190 5.24 -15.12 -6.47
N LEU A 191 5.57 -13.97 -7.07
CA LEU A 191 5.68 -12.72 -6.32
C LEU A 191 4.34 -12.31 -5.71
N CYS A 192 3.23 -12.46 -6.44
CA CYS A 192 1.90 -12.16 -5.90
C CYS A 192 1.62 -12.99 -4.65
N HIS A 193 1.93 -14.29 -4.69
CA HIS A 193 1.80 -15.19 -3.54
C HIS A 193 2.61 -14.72 -2.33
N LYS A 194 3.91 -14.45 -2.55
CA LYS A 194 4.83 -14.05 -1.50
C LYS A 194 4.43 -12.72 -0.89
N SER A 195 3.99 -11.78 -1.72
CA SER A 195 3.42 -10.51 -1.26
C SER A 195 2.17 -10.72 -0.40
N ILE A 196 1.24 -11.60 -0.81
CA ILE A 196 0.04 -11.92 -0.01
C ILE A 196 0.39 -12.61 1.30
N ALA A 197 1.31 -13.57 1.29
CA ALA A 197 1.76 -14.25 2.52
C ALA A 197 2.36 -13.24 3.50
N PHE A 198 3.21 -12.34 3.01
CA PHE A 198 3.77 -11.24 3.81
C PHE A 198 2.65 -10.32 4.34
N SER A 199 1.70 -9.91 3.50
CA SER A 199 0.55 -9.10 3.90
C SER A 199 -0.27 -9.75 5.01
N PHE A 200 -0.53 -11.05 4.88
CA PHE A 200 -1.33 -11.81 5.84
C PHE A 200 -0.65 -11.91 7.21
N THR A 201 0.67 -12.13 7.23
CA THR A 201 1.46 -12.10 8.47
C THR A 201 1.30 -10.76 9.19
N PHE A 202 1.50 -9.65 8.48
CA PHE A 202 1.37 -8.33 9.11
C PHE A 202 -0.07 -7.96 9.45
N LEU A 203 -1.05 -8.35 8.64
CA LEU A 203 -2.46 -8.18 8.97
C LEU A 203 -2.84 -8.91 10.27
N THR A 204 -2.29 -10.11 10.47
CA THR A 204 -2.47 -10.85 11.73
C THR A 204 -1.89 -10.08 12.91
N LEU A 205 -0.68 -9.51 12.76
CA LEU A 205 -0.05 -8.68 13.79
C LEU A 205 -0.83 -7.38 14.07
N VAL A 206 -1.42 -6.75 13.05
CA VAL A 206 -2.31 -5.58 13.21
C VAL A 206 -3.50 -5.93 14.07
N ILE A 207 -4.20 -7.01 13.73
CA ILE A 207 -5.39 -7.44 14.46
C ILE A 207 -5.01 -7.77 15.91
N ALA A 208 -3.94 -8.55 16.11
CA ALA A 208 -3.45 -8.91 17.44
C ALA A 208 -3.11 -7.67 18.30
N THR A 209 -2.32 -6.73 17.77
CA THR A 209 -1.97 -5.50 18.48
C THR A 209 -3.17 -4.58 18.73
N GLY A 210 -4.15 -4.57 17.81
CA GLY A 210 -5.40 -3.82 17.97
C GLY A 210 -6.25 -4.37 19.11
N ILE A 211 -6.45 -5.69 19.14
CA ILE A 211 -7.18 -6.38 20.22
C ILE A 211 -6.48 -6.16 21.56
N MET A 212 -5.16 -6.37 21.63
CA MET A 212 -4.38 -6.13 22.85
C MET A 212 -4.58 -4.71 23.37
N ARG A 213 -4.59 -3.70 22.49
CA ARG A 213 -4.80 -2.30 22.90
C ARG A 213 -6.23 -2.05 23.37
N ALA A 214 -7.22 -2.66 22.72
CA ALA A 214 -8.62 -2.52 23.09
C ALA A 214 -8.90 -3.10 24.49
N GLU A 215 -8.36 -4.27 24.79
CA GLU A 215 -8.48 -4.91 26.12
C GLU A 215 -7.81 -4.10 27.24
N MET A 216 -6.77 -3.32 26.92
CA MET A 216 -6.10 -2.43 27.90
C MET A 216 -6.88 -1.14 28.19
N LEU A 217 -7.98 -0.87 27.49
CA LEU A 217 -8.79 0.34 27.62
C LEU A 217 -10.17 -0.03 28.18
N PRO A 218 -10.43 0.16 29.48
CA PRO A 218 -11.70 -0.23 30.13
C PRO A 218 -12.95 0.41 29.49
N GLU A 219 -12.79 1.55 28.83
CA GLU A 219 -13.88 2.29 28.15
C GLU A 219 -14.23 1.72 26.77
N TRP A 220 -13.44 0.78 26.23
CA TRP A 220 -13.63 0.18 24.89
C TRP A 220 -14.29 -1.20 24.94
N SER A 221 -15.36 -1.35 25.73
CA SER A 221 -16.01 -2.65 26.00
C SER A 221 -16.72 -3.31 24.79
N MET A 222 -16.94 -2.58 23.69
CA MET A 222 -17.60 -3.09 22.46
C MET A 222 -16.71 -3.00 21.22
N TRP A 223 -15.38 -3.07 21.38
CA TRP A 223 -14.43 -2.95 20.27
C TRP A 223 -14.74 -3.92 19.11
N TYR A 224 -15.20 -5.14 19.42
CA TYR A 224 -15.50 -6.19 18.42
C TYR A 224 -16.66 -5.84 17.48
N MET A 225 -17.50 -4.86 17.82
CA MET A 225 -18.56 -4.35 16.96
C MET A 225 -18.12 -3.18 16.09
N ASP A 226 -16.87 -2.69 16.23
CA ASP A 226 -16.37 -1.61 15.39
C ASP A 226 -16.30 -2.07 13.92
N PRO A 227 -16.95 -1.37 12.98
CA PRO A 227 -16.94 -1.73 11.56
C PRO A 227 -15.52 -1.89 10.98
N LYS A 228 -14.54 -1.14 11.48
CA LYS A 228 -13.13 -1.26 11.04
C LYS A 228 -12.56 -2.62 11.41
N ILE A 229 -12.85 -3.11 12.61
CA ILE A 229 -12.35 -4.38 13.10
C ILE A 229 -13.03 -5.53 12.36
N LEU A 230 -14.36 -5.46 12.19
CA LEU A 230 -15.11 -6.45 11.41
C LEU A 230 -14.61 -6.55 9.97
N MET A 231 -14.34 -5.41 9.32
CA MET A 231 -13.82 -5.37 7.96
C MET A 231 -12.35 -5.84 7.87
N ALA A 232 -11.53 -5.56 8.89
CA ALA A 232 -10.18 -6.11 8.98
C ALA A 232 -10.20 -7.64 9.13
N ILE A 233 -11.12 -8.18 9.94
CA ILE A 233 -11.36 -9.62 10.07
C ILE A 233 -11.86 -10.21 8.74
N ALA A 234 -12.77 -9.54 8.04
CA ALA A 234 -13.22 -9.98 6.72
C ALA A 234 -12.06 -10.05 5.71
N THR A 235 -11.20 -9.03 5.70
CA THR A 235 -9.97 -9.02 4.88
C THR A 235 -9.03 -10.16 5.27
N TRP A 236 -8.89 -10.43 6.58
CA TRP A 236 -8.08 -11.52 7.11
C TRP A 236 -8.61 -12.89 6.66
N VAL A 237 -9.92 -13.11 6.75
CA VAL A 237 -10.57 -14.35 6.26
C VAL A 237 -10.35 -14.53 4.77
N VAL A 238 -10.47 -13.47 3.97
CA VAL A 238 -10.28 -13.55 2.51
C VAL A 238 -8.84 -13.92 2.16
N TYR A 239 -7.83 -13.25 2.74
CA TYR A 239 -6.43 -13.57 2.46
C TYR A 239 -5.97 -14.89 3.09
N GLY A 240 -6.49 -15.26 4.26
CA GLY A 240 -6.29 -16.57 4.85
C GLY A 240 -6.84 -17.68 3.97
N SER A 241 -8.07 -17.50 3.46
CA SER A 241 -8.71 -18.43 2.50
C SER A 241 -7.91 -18.54 1.21
N TYR A 242 -7.37 -17.43 0.69
CA TYR A 242 -6.47 -17.46 -0.46
C TYR A 242 -5.25 -18.38 -0.20
N LEU A 243 -4.59 -18.23 0.96
CA LEU A 243 -3.41 -19.03 1.30
C LEU A 243 -3.76 -20.51 1.48
N VAL A 244 -4.86 -20.81 2.18
CA VAL A 244 -5.35 -22.19 2.38
C VAL A 244 -5.70 -22.84 1.05
N VAL A 245 -6.47 -22.17 0.20
CA VAL A 245 -6.88 -22.71 -1.10
C VAL A 245 -5.67 -22.92 -2.02
N ARG A 246 -4.68 -22.03 -1.97
CA ARG A 246 -3.43 -22.20 -2.72
C ARG A 246 -2.61 -23.38 -2.22
N ALA A 247 -2.51 -23.58 -0.91
CA ALA A 247 -1.78 -24.69 -0.30
C ALA A 247 -2.49 -26.05 -0.46
N ALA A 248 -3.78 -26.11 -0.18
CA ALA A 248 -4.58 -27.33 -0.13
C ALA A 248 -5.12 -27.75 -1.51
N LEU A 249 -5.60 -26.80 -2.33
CA LEU A 249 -6.20 -27.08 -3.63
C LEU A 249 -5.26 -26.78 -4.80
N GLY A 250 -4.03 -26.33 -4.52
CA GLY A 250 -3.03 -26.05 -5.55
C GLY A 250 -3.40 -24.91 -6.51
N TRP A 251 -4.27 -23.98 -6.09
CA TRP A 251 -4.68 -22.87 -6.96
C TRP A 251 -3.48 -22.02 -7.38
N ARG A 252 -3.26 -21.91 -8.69
CA ARG A 252 -2.22 -21.08 -9.30
C ARG A 252 -2.76 -20.34 -10.52
N GLY A 253 -2.01 -19.33 -10.95
CA GLY A 253 -2.30 -18.62 -12.18
C GLY A 253 -3.60 -17.83 -12.13
N LYS A 254 -4.43 -17.88 -13.19
CA LYS A 254 -5.61 -17.01 -13.32
C LYS A 254 -6.53 -17.02 -12.10
N ARG A 255 -6.83 -18.21 -11.56
CA ARG A 255 -7.74 -18.37 -10.41
C ARG A 255 -7.18 -17.69 -9.17
N ALA A 256 -5.92 -17.96 -8.83
CA ALA A 256 -5.23 -17.33 -7.71
C ALA A 256 -5.15 -15.80 -7.90
N ASN A 257 -4.69 -15.31 -9.04
CA ASN A 257 -4.52 -13.88 -9.28
C ASN A 257 -5.87 -13.12 -9.30
N THR A 258 -6.95 -13.74 -9.77
CA THR A 258 -8.29 -13.14 -9.66
C THR A 258 -8.75 -13.05 -8.21
N PHE A 259 -8.47 -14.08 -7.40
CA PHE A 259 -8.78 -14.08 -5.97
C PHE A 259 -7.96 -13.00 -5.23
N ALA A 260 -6.68 -12.82 -5.58
CA ALA A 260 -5.85 -11.75 -5.06
C ALA A 260 -6.43 -10.34 -5.31
N ILE A 261 -6.96 -10.11 -6.53
CA ILE A 261 -7.62 -8.84 -6.89
C ILE A 261 -8.90 -8.63 -6.05
N LEU A 262 -9.71 -9.67 -5.88
CA LEU A 262 -10.92 -9.60 -5.05
C LEU A 262 -10.58 -9.32 -3.57
N GLY A 263 -9.55 -9.97 -3.05
CA GLY A 263 -9.06 -9.73 -1.68
C GLY A 263 -8.61 -8.29 -1.48
N PHE A 264 -7.93 -7.71 -2.46
CA PHE A 264 -7.55 -6.30 -2.39
C PHE A 264 -8.76 -5.35 -2.43
N ALA A 265 -9.80 -5.68 -3.21
CA ALA A 265 -11.03 -4.90 -3.22
C ALA A 265 -11.71 -4.86 -1.84
N VAL A 266 -11.73 -5.99 -1.13
CA VAL A 266 -12.22 -6.07 0.27
C VAL A 266 -11.31 -5.29 1.23
N ALA A 267 -9.99 -5.35 1.04
CA ALA A 267 -9.03 -4.58 1.85
C ALA A 267 -9.21 -3.06 1.65
N ILE A 268 -9.39 -2.59 0.41
CA ILE A 268 -9.69 -1.18 0.14
C ILE A 268 -11.04 -0.79 0.74
N ALA A 269 -12.07 -1.63 0.61
CA ALA A 269 -13.36 -1.37 1.24
C ALA A 269 -13.20 -1.19 2.76
N THR A 270 -12.36 -2.01 3.41
CA THR A 270 -12.01 -1.86 4.85
C THR A 270 -11.42 -0.49 5.15
N TYR A 271 -10.43 -0.06 4.37
CA TYR A 271 -9.79 1.26 4.56
C TYR A 271 -10.76 2.42 4.29
N LEU A 272 -11.56 2.33 3.23
CA LEU A 272 -12.50 3.39 2.82
C LEU A 272 -13.69 3.50 3.76
N ILE A 273 -14.35 2.39 4.08
CA ILE A 273 -15.50 2.35 4.99
C ILE A 273 -15.10 2.83 6.39
N GLY A 274 -13.90 2.47 6.84
CA GLY A 274 -13.36 2.96 8.10
C GLY A 274 -13.09 4.47 8.12
N ASN A 275 -12.81 5.09 6.98
CA ASN A 275 -12.29 6.46 6.93
C ASN A 275 -13.20 7.47 6.21
N ILE A 276 -14.30 7.04 5.59
CA ILE A 276 -15.30 7.92 4.97
C ILE A 276 -16.34 8.30 6.02
N GLY A 277 -16.47 9.60 6.30
CA GLY A 277 -17.40 10.17 7.28
C GLY A 277 -18.86 9.74 7.08
N PHE A 278 -19.29 9.54 5.83
CA PHE A 278 -20.66 9.16 5.46
C PHE A 278 -21.12 7.80 6.03
N ILE A 279 -20.25 6.80 6.17
CA ILE A 279 -20.65 5.51 6.79
C ILE A 279 -20.54 5.58 8.31
N THR A 280 -19.64 6.41 8.84
CA THR A 280 -19.54 6.64 10.29
C THR A 280 -20.74 7.37 10.89
N GLU A 281 -21.60 7.98 10.06
CA GLU A 281 -22.90 8.53 10.48
C GLU A 281 -23.98 7.45 10.67
N ILE A 282 -23.87 6.33 9.94
CA ILE A 282 -24.82 5.20 10.00
C ILE A 282 -24.33 4.11 10.97
N LEU A 283 -23.01 3.93 11.06
CA LEU A 283 -22.32 3.00 11.97
C LEU A 283 -21.12 3.71 12.61
N PRO A 284 -21.29 4.38 13.77
CA PRO A 284 -20.21 5.12 14.40
C PRO A 284 -19.02 4.21 14.71
N SER A 285 -17.88 4.48 14.07
CA SER A 285 -16.59 3.86 14.42
C SER A 285 -16.01 4.61 15.61
N ILE A 286 -15.58 3.85 16.62
CA ILE A 286 -15.03 4.38 17.88
C ILE A 286 -13.61 4.94 17.65
N HIS A 287 -12.99 4.62 16.51
CA HIS A 287 -11.68 5.11 16.07
C HIS A 287 -11.71 6.53 15.45
N ARG A 288 -12.53 7.45 15.97
CA ARG A 288 -12.53 8.85 15.52
C ARG A 288 -11.23 9.54 15.95
N TYR A 289 -10.42 9.91 14.96
CA TYR A 289 -9.28 10.80 15.17
C TYR A 289 -9.80 12.24 15.25
N GLY A 290 -10.23 12.65 16.45
CA GLY A 290 -10.60 14.02 16.77
C GLY A 290 -12.10 14.29 16.83
N GLY A 291 -12.52 14.86 17.97
CA GLY A 291 -13.76 15.63 18.14
C GLY A 291 -15.07 14.86 18.04
N GLY A 292 -15.52 14.31 19.17
CA GLY A 292 -16.97 14.25 19.41
C GLY A 292 -17.50 15.68 19.41
N LEU A 293 -18.56 15.91 18.64
CA LEU A 293 -19.36 17.13 18.70
C LEU A 293 -19.86 17.28 20.15
N GLY A 294 -19.27 18.26 20.85
CA GLY A 294 -19.91 19.00 21.92
C GLY A 294 -20.34 20.35 21.37
#